data_AF-A0A659UJS3-F1
#
_entry.id   AF-A0A659UJS3-F1
#
_cell.length_a   1.000
_cell.length_b   1.000
_cell.length_c   1.000
_cell.angle_alpha   90.00
_cell.angle_beta   90.00
_cell.angle_gamma   90.00
#
_symmetry.space_group_name_H-M   'P 1'
#
loop_
_entity.id
_entity.type
_entity.pdbx_description
1 polymer ?
#
loop_
_entity_poly.entity_id
_entity_poly.type
_entity_poly.pdbx_seq_one_letter_code
_entity_poly.pdbx_strand_id
1 'polypeptide(L)'
;MTGCPRLEDAQRIRLIFCLFAASIAAAGLAPVAGATLKDPDSWWHVKVGLDFLANRAFPTVDPYSYTFAGHPWIAKEWLGQVFL
;
A
#
# COMPACT_ATOMS: atom_id res chain seq x y z
N MET A 1 35.71 21.78 12.70
CA MET A 1 34.26 21.67 12.98
C MET A 1 33.83 20.25 12.69
N THR A 2 34.01 19.34 13.66
CA THR A 2 33.53 17.95 13.58
C THR A 2 32.08 17.93 14.08
N GLY A 3 31.12 17.70 13.19
CA GLY A 3 29.72 17.48 13.54
C GLY A 3 29.60 16.29 14.50
N CYS A 4 28.71 16.38 15.49
CA CYS A 4 28.56 15.43 16.59
C CYS A 4 28.34 13.97 16.10
N PRO A 5 29.32 13.06 16.24
CA PRO A 5 29.22 11.68 15.71
C PRO A 5 28.13 10.82 16.39
N ARG A 6 27.64 11.23 17.57
CA ARG A 6 26.70 10.43 18.40
C ARG A 6 25.28 10.34 17.85
N LEU A 7 24.81 11.36 17.11
CA LEU A 7 23.43 11.44 16.61
C LEU A 7 23.24 10.59 15.34
N GLU A 8 24.25 10.56 14.47
CA GLU A 8 24.25 9.77 13.24
C GLU A 8 24.31 8.27 13.51
N ASP A 9 25.10 7.84 14.49
CA ASP A 9 25.18 6.44 14.91
C ASP A 9 23.86 5.95 15.51
N ALA A 10 23.21 6.76 16.35
CA ALA A 10 21.90 6.44 16.90
C ALA A 10 20.82 6.34 15.80
N GLN A 11 20.88 7.20 14.78
CA GLN A 11 19.98 7.14 13.63
C GLN A 11 20.22 5.87 12.79
N ARG A 12 21.48 5.49 12.55
CA ARG A 12 21.84 4.25 11.84
C ARG A 12 21.35 3.01 12.58
N ILE A 13 21.58 2.94 13.89
CA ILE A 13 21.12 1.81 14.72
C ILE A 13 19.60 1.69 14.68
N ARG A 14 18.86 2.81 14.79
CA ARG A 14 17.40 2.83 14.67
C ARG A 14 16.95 2.36 13.28
N LEU A 15 17.59 2.82 12.22
CA LEU A 15 17.26 2.41 10.86
C LEU A 15 17.49 0.91 10.66
N ILE A 16 18.64 0.38 11.11
CA ILE A 16 18.95 -1.06 11.03
C ILE A 16 17.91 -1.87 11.79
N PHE A 17 17.55 -1.43 13.00
CA PHE A 17 16.52 -2.07 13.80
C PHE A 17 15.15 -2.05 13.10
N CYS A 18 14.73 -0.90 12.55
CA CYS A 18 13.48 -0.77 11.80
C CYS A 18 13.46 -1.66 10.55
N LEU A 19 14.56 -1.70 9.79
CA LEU A 19 14.67 -2.54 8.60
C LEU A 19 14.63 -4.02 8.97
N PHE A 20 15.34 -4.42 10.02
CA PHE A 20 15.33 -5.80 10.50
C PHE A 20 13.93 -6.23 10.98
N ALA A 21 13.26 -5.39 11.76
CA ALA A 21 11.89 -5.64 12.20
C ALA A 21 10.92 -5.73 11.01
N ALA A 22 11.05 -4.84 10.02
CA ALA A 22 10.24 -4.88 8.81
C ALA A 22 10.49 -6.16 7.98
N SER A 23 11.75 -6.61 7.86
CA SER A 23 12.09 -7.87 7.18
C SER A 23 11.50 -9.08 7.89
N ILE A 24 11.54 -9.14 9.22
CA ILE A 24 10.90 -10.22 10.00
C ILE A 24 9.39 -10.21 9.79
N ALA A 25 8.75 -9.04 9.88
CA ALA A 25 7.31 -8.92 9.67
C ALA A 25 6.90 -9.37 8.25
N ALA A 26 7.63 -8.93 7.23
CA ALA A 26 7.42 -9.34 5.85
C ALA A 26 7.58 -10.87 5.66
N ALA A 27 8.63 -11.46 6.23
CA ALA A 27 8.85 -12.91 6.16
C ALA A 27 7.74 -13.70 6.87
N GLY A 28 7.21 -13.18 7.98
CA GLY A 28 6.08 -13.78 8.71
C GLY A 28 4.75 -13.69 7.96
N LEU A 29 4.52 -12.62 7.19
CA LEU A 29 3.28 -12.40 6.43
C LEU A 29 3.30 -13.06 5.04
N ALA A 30 4.47 -13.29 4.44
CA ALA A 30 4.60 -13.85 3.09
C ALA A 30 3.84 -15.18 2.87
N PRO A 31 3.81 -16.15 3.80
CA PRO A 31 3.08 -17.41 3.61
C PRO A 31 1.57 -17.25 3.49
N VAL A 32 1.00 -16.19 4.09
CA VAL A 32 -0.45 -15.93 4.10
C VAL A 32 -0.88 -14.89 3.07
N ALA A 33 0.04 -14.19 2.42
CA ALA A 33 -0.26 -13.13 1.46
C ALA A 33 -1.17 -13.60 0.30
N GLY A 34 -0.99 -14.84 -0.17
CA GLY A 34 -1.85 -15.41 -1.21
C GLY A 34 -3.31 -15.61 -0.80
N ALA A 35 -3.62 -15.62 0.51
CA ALA A 35 -4.99 -15.70 1.00
C ALA A 35 -5.76 -14.39 0.79
N THR A 36 -5.08 -13.24 0.68
CA THR A 36 -5.71 -11.93 0.48
C THR A 36 -6.52 -11.88 -0.83
N LEU A 37 -6.01 -12.49 -1.91
CA LEU A 37 -6.72 -12.56 -3.20
C LEU A 37 -7.91 -13.53 -3.21
N LYS A 38 -8.08 -14.34 -2.15
CA LYS A 38 -9.25 -15.21 -1.99
C LYS A 38 -10.45 -14.48 -1.40
N ASP A 39 -10.24 -13.28 -0.85
CA ASP A 39 -11.33 -12.40 -0.47
C ASP A 39 -11.97 -11.79 -1.74
N PRO A 40 -13.28 -11.98 -1.97
CA PRO A 40 -13.98 -11.37 -3.10
C PRO A 40 -13.84 -9.85 -3.16
N ASP A 41 -13.72 -9.18 -2.01
CA ASP A 41 -13.56 -7.72 -1.90
C ASP A 41 -12.21 -7.26 -2.46
N SER A 42 -11.17 -8.10 -2.43
CA SER A 42 -9.86 -7.76 -2.98
C SER A 42 -9.87 -7.50 -4.50
N TRP A 43 -10.77 -8.15 -5.24
CA TRP A 43 -10.86 -7.99 -6.71
C TRP A 43 -11.28 -6.58 -7.12
N TRP A 44 -12.11 -5.94 -6.28
CA TRP A 44 -12.49 -4.55 -6.44
C TRP A 44 -11.26 -3.64 -6.48
N HIS A 45 -10.34 -3.82 -5.52
CA HIS A 45 -9.11 -3.06 -5.44
C HIS A 45 -8.20 -3.25 -6.66
N VAL A 46 -8.03 -4.49 -7.11
CA VAL A 46 -7.23 -4.82 -8.31
C VAL A 46 -7.80 -4.11 -9.54
N LYS A 47 -9.13 -4.16 -9.72
CA LYS A 47 -9.77 -3.56 -10.89
C LYS A 47 -9.68 -2.04 -10.89
N VAL A 48 -9.89 -1.39 -9.74
CA VAL A 48 -9.69 0.06 -9.60
C VAL A 48 -8.24 0.46 -9.89
N GLY A 49 -7.27 -0.31 -9.41
CA GLY A 49 -5.84 -0.09 -9.68
C GLY A 49 -5.50 -0.19 -11.16
N LEU A 50 -6.00 -1.22 -11.85
CA LEU A 50 -5.83 -1.39 -13.29
C LEU A 50 -6.40 -0.21 -14.08
N ASP A 51 -7.60 0.25 -13.73
CA ASP A 51 -8.22 1.41 -14.38
C ASP A 51 -7.45 2.70 -14.10
N PHE A 52 -6.97 2.87 -12.87
CA PHE A 52 -6.10 4.00 -12.51
C PHE A 52 -4.87 4.01 -13.41
N LEU A 53 -4.15 2.90 -13.50
CA LEU A 53 -2.92 2.77 -14.29
C LEU A 53 -3.16 2.99 -15.78
N ALA A 54 -4.27 2.48 -16.31
CA ALA A 54 -4.66 2.65 -17.71
C ALA A 54 -5.00 4.11 -18.04
N ASN A 55 -5.80 4.76 -17.20
CA ASN A 55 -6.28 6.12 -17.43
C ASN A 55 -5.30 7.20 -16.97
N ARG A 56 -4.33 6.83 -16.12
CA ARG A 56 -3.40 7.74 -15.42
C ARG A 56 -4.12 8.87 -14.68
N ALA A 57 -5.29 8.55 -14.14
CA ALA A 57 -6.16 9.51 -13.48
C ALA A 57 -6.70 8.92 -12.19
N PHE A 58 -6.85 9.78 -11.19
CA PHE A 58 -7.51 9.41 -9.94
C PHE A 58 -9.00 9.15 -10.21
N PRO A 59 -9.57 8.04 -9.73
CA PRO A 59 -11.01 7.82 -9.80
C PRO A 59 -11.71 8.87 -8.93
N THR A 60 -12.65 9.58 -9.53
CA THR A 60 -13.46 10.61 -8.86
C THR A 60 -14.92 10.20 -8.66
N VAL A 61 -15.31 9.06 -9.24
CA VAL A 61 -16.62 8.45 -9.11
C VAL A 61 -16.46 6.97 -8.82
N ASP A 62 -17.50 6.33 -8.28
CA ASP A 62 -17.55 4.88 -8.07
C ASP A 62 -18.23 4.18 -9.26
N PRO A 63 -17.49 3.43 -10.11
CA PRO A 63 -18.10 2.76 -11.26
C PRO A 63 -18.73 1.39 -10.96
N TYR A 64 -18.47 0.78 -9.80
CA TYR A 64 -18.74 -0.65 -9.61
C TYR A 64 -19.63 -0.96 -8.41
N SER A 65 -19.91 0.01 -7.55
CA SER A 65 -20.95 -0.11 -6.54
C SER A 65 -22.33 -0.33 -7.16
N TYR A 66 -23.08 -1.31 -6.65
CA TYR A 66 -24.42 -1.63 -7.17
C TYR A 66 -25.44 -0.49 -6.96
N THR A 67 -25.45 0.15 -5.78
CA THR A 67 -26.41 1.20 -5.43
C THR A 67 -25.87 2.62 -5.53
N PHE A 68 -24.55 2.77 -5.72
CA PHE A 68 -23.85 4.07 -5.68
C PHE A 68 -23.04 4.33 -6.95
N ALA A 69 -23.30 3.58 -8.03
CA ALA A 69 -22.64 3.75 -9.31
C ALA A 69 -22.77 5.19 -9.83
N GLY A 70 -21.64 5.77 -10.26
CA GLY A 70 -21.56 7.10 -10.86
C GLY A 70 -21.54 8.26 -9.85
N HIS A 71 -21.67 7.99 -8.55
CA HIS A 71 -21.58 9.03 -7.53
C HIS A 71 -20.14 9.38 -7.16
N PRO A 72 -19.88 10.61 -6.66
CA PRO A 72 -18.55 11.03 -6.25
C PRO A 72 -17.95 10.11 -5.20
N TRP A 73 -16.74 9.65 -5.46
CA TRP A 73 -15.99 8.76 -4.56
C TRP A 73 -14.49 9.06 -4.67
N ILE A 74 -13.79 8.93 -3.55
CA ILE A 74 -12.34 9.10 -3.47
C ILE A 74 -11.74 7.74 -3.11
N ALA A 75 -10.86 7.23 -3.98
CA ALA A 75 -10.04 6.06 -3.68
C ALA A 75 -8.99 6.38 -2.61
N LYS A 76 -9.40 6.34 -1.33
CA LYS A 76 -8.50 6.57 -0.17
C LYS A 76 -7.32 5.58 -0.11
N GLU A 77 -7.47 4.40 -0.71
CA GLU A 77 -6.48 3.32 -0.77
C GLU A 77 -5.80 3.20 -2.14
N TRP A 78 -5.82 4.27 -2.95
CA TRP A 78 -5.29 4.26 -4.32
C TRP A 78 -3.85 3.74 -4.43
N LEU A 79 -2.98 4.05 -3.47
CA LEU A 79 -1.59 3.60 -3.49
C LEU A 79 -1.51 2.07 -3.34
N GLY A 80 -2.34 1.50 -2.46
CA GLY A 80 -2.45 0.05 -2.32
C GLY A 80 -3.04 -0.60 -3.57
N GLN A 81 -4.05 0.02 -4.18
CA GLN A 81 -4.67 -0.45 -5.42
C GLN A 81 -3.68 -0.48 -6.59
N VAL A 82 -2.69 0.42 -6.62
CA VAL A 82 -1.63 0.46 -7.62
C VAL A 82 -0.55 -0.61 -7.39
N PHE A 83 -0.28 -0.99 -6.14
CA PHE A 83 0.83 -1.90 -5.77
C PHE A 83 0.43 -3.35 -5.45
N LEU A 84 -0.87 -3.63 -5.34
CA LEU A 84 -1.43 -4.99 -5.20
C LEU A 84 -1.01 -5.90 -6.36
#